data_AF-H8K7C3-F1
#
_entry.id   AF-H8K7C3-F1
#
_cell.length_a   1.000
_cell.length_b   1.000
_cell.length_c   1.000
_cell.angle_alpha   90.00
_cell.angle_beta   90.00
_cell.angle_gamma   90.00
#
_symmetry.space_group_name_H-M   'P 1'
#
loop_
_entity.id
_entity.type
_entity.pdbx_description
1 polymer ?
#
loop_
_entity_poly.entity_id
_entity_poly.type
_entity_poly.pdbx_seq_one_letter_code
_entity_poly.pdbx_strand_id
1 'polypeptide(L)' 'MPKVVIDMWHKIWNMNTAMLEGERAYIADFEIYDKRSSDLNNAIVDIYIGIQNT' A
#
# COMPACT_ATOMS: atom_id res chain seq x y z
N MET A 1 -7.95 7.76 -10.56
CA MET A 1 -7.17 6.61 -10.02
C MET A 1 -8.14 5.53 -9.57
N PRO A 2 -7.81 4.23 -9.71
CA PRO A 2 -8.67 3.14 -9.24
C PRO A 2 -9.01 3.35 -7.76
N LYS A 3 -10.31 3.32 -7.41
CA LYS A 3 -10.80 3.55 -6.04
C LYS A 3 -10.09 2.66 -5.01
N VAL A 4 -9.74 1.43 -5.40
CA VAL A 4 -9.00 0.46 -4.58
C VAL A 4 -7.68 1.01 -4.02
N VAL A 5 -6.94 1.81 -4.79
CA VAL A 5 -5.64 2.34 -4.37
C VAL A 5 -5.81 3.47 -3.36
N ILE A 6 -6.77 4.36 -3.61
CA ILE A 6 -7.11 5.45 -2.69
C ILE A 6 -7.56 4.88 -1.33
N ASP A 7 -8.47 3.90 -1.36
CA ASP A 7 -8.98 3.26 -0.15
C ASP A 7 -7.86 2.56 0.63
N MET A 8 -6.93 1.90 -0.08
CA MET A 8 -5.79 1.22 0.56
C MET A 8 -4.82 2.21 1.20
N TRP A 9 -4.50 3.33 0.56
CA TRP A 9 -3.66 4.37 1.15
C TRP A 9 -4.27 5.00 2.39
N HIS A 10 -5.57 5.32 2.35
CA HIS A 10 -6.28 5.79 3.54
C HIS A 10 -6.18 4.78 4.68
N LYS A 11 -6.29 3.48 4.40
CA LYS A 11 -6.13 2.43 5.42
C LYS A 11 -4.71 2.42 5.97
N ILE A 12 -3.70 2.35 5.10
CA ILE A 12 -2.28 2.32 5.45
C ILE A 12 -1.88 3.52 6.32
N TRP A 13 -2.32 4.73 5.98
CA TRP A 13 -2.00 5.94 6.75
C TRP A 13 -2.64 5.97 8.14
N ASN A 14 -3.70 5.19 8.37
CA ASN A 14 -4.34 5.07 9.68
C ASN A 14 -3.86 3.84 10.48
N MET A 15 -2.92 3.05 9.95
CA MET A 15 -2.31 1.94 10.69
C MET A 15 -1.29 2.46 11.70
N ASN A 16 -1.18 1.76 12.83
CA ASN A 16 -0.14 2.04 13.84
C ASN A 16 1.07 1.12 13.68
N THR A 17 2.16 1.41 14.40
CA THR A 17 3.42 0.65 14.38
C THR A 17 3.24 -0.84 14.62
N ALA A 18 2.33 -1.25 15.51
CA ALA A 18 2.09 -2.67 15.80
C ALA A 18 1.40 -3.38 14.62
N MET A 19 0.50 -2.70 13.90
CA MET A 19 -0.15 -3.24 12.69
C MET A 19 0.80 -3.32 11.49
N LEU A 20 1.80 -2.43 11.45
CA LEU A 20 2.81 -2.36 10.41
C LEU A 20 4.07 -3.18 10.74
N GLU A 21 4.10 -3.78 11.93
CA GLU A 21 5.26 -4.53 12.47
C GLU A 21 6.56 -3.70 12.49
N GLY A 22 6.44 -2.37 12.60
CA GLY A 22 7.57 -1.44 12.62
C GLY A 22 7.15 0.00 12.29
N GLU A 23 8.09 0.94 12.45
CA GLU A 23 7.86 2.35 12.15
C GLU A 23 8.00 2.61 10.64
N ARG A 24 7.25 3.58 10.11
CA ARG A 24 7.34 3.95 8.69
C ARG A 24 8.70 4.60 8.40
N ALA A 25 9.41 4.06 7.42
CA ALA A 25 10.69 4.60 7.00
C ALA A 25 10.55 5.86 6.13
N TYR A 26 9.45 5.99 5.38
CA TYR A 26 9.18 7.10 4.44
C TYR A 26 10.30 7.37 3.42
N ILE A 27 11.14 6.38 3.12
CA ILE A 27 12.22 6.48 2.14
C ILE A 27 11.67 6.29 0.73
N ALA A 28 10.89 5.22 0.53
CA ALA A 28 10.26 4.89 -0.73
C ALA A 28 9.02 4.06 -0.47
N ASP A 29 7.93 4.47 -1.09
CA ASP A 29 6.71 3.68 -1.20
C ASP A 29 6.28 3.65 -2.67
N PHE A 30 5.75 2.52 -3.13
CA PHE A 30 5.35 2.38 -4.53
C PHE A 30 4.26 1.33 -4.72
N GLU A 31 3.59 1.45 -5.86
CA GLU A 31 2.50 0.60 -6.30
C GLU A 31 2.98 -0.21 -7.51
N ILE A 32 2.75 -1.52 -7.50
CA ILE A 32 2.98 -2.38 -8.66
C ILE A 32 1.66 -2.70 -9.32
N TYR A 33 1.54 -2.29 -10.59
CA TYR A 33 0.40 -2.56 -11.46
C TYR A 33 0.83 -3.57 -12.53
N ASP A 34 0.33 -4.80 -12.42
CA ASP A 34 0.55 -5.85 -13.43
C ASP A 34 -0.77 -6.22 -14.13
N LYS A 35 -0.79 -7.35 -14.84
CA LYS A 35 -2.00 -7.82 -15.56
C LYS A 35 -3.23 -7.98 -14.65
N ARG A 36 -3.06 -8.18 -13.34
CA ARG A 36 -4.16 -8.32 -12.37
C ARG A 36 -4.83 -6.98 -12.05
N SER A 37 -4.20 -5.85 -12.40
CA SER A 37 -4.78 -4.53 -12.19
C SER A 37 -5.69 -4.06 -13.33
N SER A 38 -5.85 -4.85 -14.39
CA SER A 38 -6.59 -4.42 -15.59
C SER A 38 -8.11 -4.49 -15.47
N ASP A 39 -8.65 -5.40 -14.64
CA ASP A 39 -10.09 -5.43 -14.34
C ASP A 39 -10.40 -4.42 -13.23
N LEU A 40 -10.98 -3.27 -13.58
CA LEU A 40 -11.28 -2.20 -12.62
C LEU A 40 -12.29 -2.60 -11.52
N ASN A 41 -13.11 -3.64 -11.74
CA ASN A 41 -14.05 -4.12 -10.73
C ASN A 41 -13.41 -5.11 -9.74
N ASN A 42 -12.32 -5.78 -10.15
CA ASN A 42 -11.60 -6.77 -9.35
C ASN A 42 -10.08 -6.52 -9.37
N ALA A 43 -9.69 -5.25 -9.39
CA ALA A 43 -8.30 -4.88 -9.57
C ALA A 43 -7.46 -5.30 -8.36
N ILE A 44 -6.35 -5.98 -8.63
CA ILE A 44 -5.34 -6.30 -7.63
C ILE A 44 -4.12 -5.42 -7.89
N VAL A 45 -3.66 -4.72 -6.86
CA VAL A 45 -2.49 -3.85 -6.87
C VAL A 45 -1.68 -4.16 -5.62
N ASP A 46 -0.38 -4.38 -5.80
CA ASP A 46 0.53 -4.57 -4.68
C ASP A 46 1.09 -3.21 -4.25
N ILE A 47 1.06 -2.92 -2.95
CA ILE A 47 1.63 -1.69 -2.38
C ILE A 47 2.78 -2.09 -1.46
N TYR A 48 3.96 -1.54 -1.73
CA TYR A 48 5.14 -1.70 -0.90
C TYR A 48 5.38 -0.39 -0.17
N ILE A 49 5.53 -0.49 1.15
CA ILE A 49 5.86 0.65 2.02
C ILE A 49 7.16 0.36 2.77
N GLY A 50 7.96 1.41 2.96
CA GLY A 50 9.19 1.31 3.74
C GLY A 50 8.89 1.19 5.23
N ILE A 51 9.46 0.17 5.88
CA ILE A 51 9.47 0.00 7.34
C ILE A 51 10.92 0.09 7.84
N GLN A 52 11.12 0.74 8.97
CA GLN A 52 12.42 0.87 9.61
C GLN A 52 12.72 -0.39 10.42
N ASN A 53 13.84 -1.05 10.12
CA ASN A 53 14.35 -2.14 10.96
C ASN A 53 15.07 -1.54 12.17
N THR A 54 14.70 -1.99 13.37
CA THR A 54 15.36 -1.65 14.63
C THR A 54 16.65 -2.44 14.81
#